data_AF-A0A9E2XPN9-F1
#
_entry.id   AF-A0A9E2XPN9-F1
#
_cell.length_a   1.000
_cell.length_b   1.000
_cell.length_c   1.000
_cell.angle_alpha   90.00
_cell.angle_beta   90.00
_cell.angle_gamma   90.00
#
_symmetry.space_group_name_H-M   'P 1'
#
loop_
_entity.id
_entity.type
_entity.pdbx_description
1 polymer ?
#
loop_
_entity_poly.entity_id
_entity_poly.type
_entity_poly.pdbx_seq_one_letter_code
_entity_poly.pdbx_strand_id
1 'polypeptide(L)'
;MSPVIVYAALLGLCFALSLLLFWQRQAKASASAQSWQRGHQQGLAEAKAVYTQQAQRITAYEQLLRAHLGGVGKRLADTREVAELIHRHAPGLLKEADGLAQLLHGNDDFLNRLFDAYVAADQDTGGMQARAAARRPAGVYADVFEAAGVAAPGAVVGKYFELALEAGLIMIRATGQQGCSGKLSLARRDLERFFNDLAAKPRSLREEQVAAVPCRGLYRVDLDGDARIGQLLVEVPAPSQGRLYLGDPLQEQEPLRELKSFRRSSQRLLEDEARSTTRRAATQRARVLRREALLGHVPEDGLCVKCEGDVTMRLRLGDKPKSCPLCGAHWSDS
;
A
#
# COMPACT_ATOMS: atom_id res chain seq x y z
N MET A 1 67.55 64.93 47.62
CA MET A 1 66.64 63.78 47.80
C MET A 1 67.44 62.51 47.63
N SER A 2 67.35 61.57 48.58
CA SER A 2 68.07 60.29 48.44
C SER A 2 67.51 59.51 47.25
N PRO A 3 68.35 58.94 46.37
CA PRO A 3 67.90 58.14 45.23
C PRO A 3 66.94 57.00 45.66
N VAL A 4 67.09 56.51 46.89
CA VAL A 4 66.23 55.49 47.51
C VAL A 4 64.75 55.90 47.54
N ILE A 5 64.44 57.18 47.79
CA ILE A 5 63.04 57.66 47.86
C ILE A 5 62.40 57.65 46.46
N VAL A 6 63.16 58.02 45.43
CA VAL A 6 62.69 58.04 44.04
C VAL A 6 62.44 56.61 43.55
N TYR A 7 63.32 55.66 43.86
CA TYR A 7 63.12 54.24 43.53
C TYR A 7 61.91 53.65 44.26
N ALA A 8 61.69 53.97 45.53
CA ALA A 8 60.51 53.51 46.28
C ALA A 8 59.20 54.04 45.67
N ALA A 9 59.16 55.32 45.26
CA ALA A 9 57.99 55.91 44.62
C ALA A 9 57.70 55.29 43.23
N LEU A 10 58.74 55.04 42.43
CA LEU A 10 58.60 54.36 41.13
C LEU A 10 58.13 52.91 41.29
N LEU A 11 58.66 52.17 42.27
CA LEU A 11 58.20 50.81 42.57
C LEU A 11 56.75 50.79 43.04
N GLY A 12 56.35 51.75 43.89
CA GLY A 12 54.95 51.92 44.31
C GLY A 12 54.00 52.21 43.15
N LEU A 13 54.40 53.11 42.23
CA LEU A 13 53.65 53.40 41.01
C LEU A 13 53.54 52.17 40.08
N CYS A 14 54.65 51.47 39.85
CA CYS A 14 54.68 50.25 39.05
C CYS A 14 53.78 49.15 39.65
N PHE A 15 53.77 49.01 40.97
CA PHE A 15 52.89 48.07 41.66
C PHE A 15 51.41 48.47 41.57
N ALA A 16 51.08 49.75 41.71
CA ALA A 16 49.72 50.24 41.54
C ALA A 16 49.22 50.04 40.10
N LEU A 17 50.07 50.30 39.10
CA LEU A 17 49.76 50.07 37.69
C LEU A 17 49.59 48.58 37.37
N SER A 18 50.41 47.70 37.95
CA SER A 18 50.27 46.26 37.73
C SER A 18 48.97 45.71 38.36
N LEU A 19 48.58 46.20 39.54
CA LEU A 19 47.28 45.88 40.15
C LEU A 19 46.10 46.38 39.30
N LEU A 20 46.18 47.60 38.77
CA LEU A 20 45.12 48.16 37.92
C LEU A 20 44.99 47.38 36.60
N LEU A 21 46.10 47.01 35.97
CA LEU A 21 46.11 46.17 34.77
C LEU A 21 45.59 44.76 35.06
N PHE A 22 45.94 44.18 36.22
CA PHE A 22 45.43 42.88 36.66
C PHE A 22 43.90 42.94 36.87
N TRP A 23 43.41 43.96 37.56
CA TRP A 23 41.97 44.15 37.79
C TRP A 23 41.21 44.38 36.48
N GLN A 24 41.75 45.19 35.56
CA GLN A 24 41.17 45.37 34.23
C GLN A 24 41.13 44.07 33.42
N ARG A 25 42.18 43.24 33.49
CA ARG A 25 42.19 41.92 32.83
C ARG A 25 41.15 40.99 33.44
N GLN A 26 41.02 40.97 34.76
CA GLN A 26 40.05 40.15 35.47
C GLN A 26 38.60 40.61 35.17
N ALA A 27 38.35 41.92 35.14
CA ALA A 27 37.06 42.50 34.78
C ALA A 27 36.68 42.23 33.31
N LYS A 28 37.65 42.29 32.38
CA LYS A 28 37.41 41.91 30.97
C LYS A 28 37.09 40.42 30.84
N ALA A 29 37.82 39.55 31.54
CA ALA A 29 37.60 38.11 31.51
C ALA A 29 36.23 37.72 32.08
N SER A 30 35.80 38.35 33.18
CA SER A 30 34.47 38.12 33.76
C SER A 30 33.36 38.66 32.86
N ALA A 31 33.53 39.84 32.25
CA ALA A 31 32.58 40.40 31.30
C ALA A 31 32.42 39.50 30.05
N SER A 32 33.51 38.95 29.51
CA SER A 32 33.45 38.01 28.38
C SER A 32 32.81 36.68 28.75
N ALA A 33 33.07 36.16 29.95
CA ALA A 33 32.42 34.93 30.42
C ALA A 33 30.90 35.14 30.59
N GLN A 34 30.49 36.28 31.14
CA GLN A 34 29.09 36.65 31.30
C GLN A 34 28.39 36.92 29.97
N SER A 35 29.05 37.54 28.99
CA SER A 35 28.45 37.75 27.66
C SER A 35 28.30 36.42 26.91
N TRP A 36 29.29 35.54 27.00
CA TRP A 36 29.22 34.19 26.43
C TRP A 36 28.10 33.37 27.08
N GLN A 37 27.98 33.38 28.41
CA GLN A 37 26.92 32.66 29.12
C GLN A 37 25.52 33.17 28.76
N ARG A 38 25.35 34.50 28.63
CA ARG A 38 24.09 35.10 28.16
C ARG A 38 23.77 34.71 26.73
N GLY A 39 24.75 34.77 25.83
CA GLY A 39 24.57 34.35 24.43
C GLY A 39 24.19 32.87 24.31
N HIS A 40 24.83 32.00 25.10
CA HIS A 40 24.51 30.57 25.14
C HIS A 40 23.09 30.32 25.69
N GLN A 41 22.68 31.00 26.77
CA GLN A 41 21.33 30.86 27.31
C GLN A 41 20.26 31.37 26.33
N GLN A 42 20.53 32.47 25.64
CA GLN A 42 19.65 33.00 24.61
C GLN A 42 19.52 32.03 23.42
N GLY A 43 20.64 31.49 22.92
CA GLY A 43 20.62 30.49 21.84
C GLY A 43 19.85 29.22 22.21
N LEU A 44 19.96 28.75 23.46
CA LEU A 44 19.16 27.61 23.95
C LEU A 44 17.67 27.93 24.03
N ALA A 45 17.31 29.14 24.47
CA ALA A 45 15.92 29.58 24.55
C ALA A 45 15.29 29.70 23.16
N GLU A 46 16.01 30.27 22.20
CA GLU A 46 15.59 30.39 20.79
C GLU A 46 15.41 29.00 20.15
N ALA A 47 16.38 28.10 20.32
CA ALA A 47 16.26 26.72 19.84
C ALA A 47 15.03 26.03 20.43
N LYS A 48 14.81 26.14 21.76
CA LYS A 48 13.65 25.56 22.44
C LYS A 48 12.33 26.12 21.93
N ALA A 49 12.26 27.42 21.66
CA ALA A 49 11.08 28.07 21.09
C ALA A 49 10.77 27.51 19.68
N VAL A 50 11.79 27.39 18.82
CA VAL A 50 11.63 26.81 17.47
C VAL A 50 11.13 25.36 17.54
N TYR A 51 11.73 24.52 18.40
CA TYR A 51 11.29 23.14 18.58
C TYR A 51 9.85 23.04 19.09
N THR A 52 9.46 23.90 20.02
CA THR A 52 8.10 23.91 20.58
C THR A 52 7.08 24.34 19.53
N GLN A 53 7.41 25.35 18.71
CA GLN A 53 6.57 25.79 17.60
C GLN A 53 6.42 24.69 16.54
N GLN A 54 7.51 23.99 16.22
CA GLN A 54 7.48 22.88 15.27
C GLN A 54 6.62 21.72 15.81
N ALA A 55 6.75 21.37 17.10
CA ALA A 55 5.92 20.35 17.74
C ALA A 55 4.43 20.72 17.69
N GLN A 56 4.07 21.98 17.99
CA GLN A 56 2.70 22.47 17.89
C GLN A 56 2.13 22.36 16.47
N ARG A 57 2.92 22.69 15.44
CA ARG A 57 2.51 22.53 14.04
C ARG A 57 2.25 21.07 13.69
N ILE A 58 3.13 20.17 14.12
CA ILE A 58 2.97 18.72 13.91
C ILE A 58 1.68 18.23 14.57
N THR A 59 1.42 18.60 15.82
CA THR A 59 0.18 18.24 16.52
C THR A 59 -1.06 18.83 15.85
N ALA A 60 -1.00 20.06 15.32
CA ALA A 60 -2.12 20.65 14.58
C ALA A 60 -2.40 19.89 13.27
N TYR A 61 -1.35 19.45 12.55
CA TYR A 61 -1.50 18.58 11.38
C TYR A 61 -2.05 17.21 11.77
N GLU A 62 -1.57 16.59 12.85
CA GLU A 62 -2.12 15.35 13.39
C GLU A 62 -3.62 15.47 13.69
N GLN A 63 -4.03 16.57 14.33
CA GLN A 63 -5.45 16.83 14.62
C GLN A 63 -6.27 17.00 13.34
N LEU A 64 -5.77 17.75 12.34
CA LEU A 64 -6.42 17.88 11.03
C LEU A 64 -6.56 16.53 10.31
N LEU A 65 -5.54 15.67 10.39
CA LEU A 65 -5.52 14.36 9.74
C LEU A 65 -6.41 13.34 10.48
N ARG A 66 -6.48 13.41 11.82
CA ARG A 66 -7.24 12.50 12.70
C ARG A 66 -8.67 12.96 12.99
N ALA A 67 -9.02 14.23 12.80
CA ALA A 67 -10.32 14.76 13.18
C ALA A 67 -11.47 13.95 12.56
N HIS A 68 -12.29 13.33 13.41
CA HIS A 68 -13.45 12.53 13.01
C HIS A 68 -14.48 13.31 12.16
N LEU A 69 -14.40 14.64 12.14
CA LEU A 69 -15.15 15.53 11.26
C LEU A 69 -14.21 16.16 10.22
N GLY A 70 -13.97 15.43 9.11
CA GLY A 70 -13.32 15.98 7.91
C GLY A 70 -11.84 15.59 7.69
N GLY A 71 -11.27 14.77 8.58
CA GLY A 71 -9.93 14.21 8.41
C GLY A 71 -9.83 13.22 7.24
N VAL A 72 -8.59 12.81 6.92
CA VAL A 72 -8.28 12.00 5.73
C VAL A 72 -9.07 10.70 5.70
N GLY A 73 -9.19 10.02 6.85
CA GLY A 73 -9.97 8.78 6.95
C GLY A 73 -11.47 8.99 6.65
N LYS A 74 -12.06 10.12 7.06
CA LYS A 74 -13.45 10.45 6.71
C LYS A 74 -13.58 10.78 5.23
N ARG A 75 -12.67 11.57 4.67
CA ARG A 75 -12.72 11.91 3.24
C ARG A 75 -12.58 10.68 2.33
N LEU A 76 -11.74 9.71 2.74
CA LEU A 76 -11.66 8.41 2.08
C LEU A 76 -13.00 7.66 2.14
N ALA A 77 -13.62 7.61 3.33
CA ALA A 77 -14.93 6.99 3.52
C ALA A 77 -16.04 7.68 2.70
N ASP A 78 -16.09 9.02 2.69
CA ASP A 78 -17.07 9.80 1.95
C ASP A 78 -16.90 9.62 0.43
N THR A 79 -15.66 9.64 -0.08
CA THR A 79 -15.35 9.40 -1.51
C THR A 79 -15.80 8.01 -1.93
N ARG A 80 -15.61 7.02 -1.06
CA ARG A 80 -16.06 5.66 -1.27
C ARG A 80 -17.58 5.54 -1.27
N GLU A 81 -18.26 6.12 -0.29
CA GLU A 81 -19.72 6.11 -0.21
C GLU A 81 -20.35 6.70 -1.48
N VAL A 82 -19.79 7.82 -1.98
CA VAL A 82 -20.20 8.43 -3.24
C VAL A 82 -20.04 7.46 -4.41
N ALA A 83 -18.90 6.80 -4.55
CA ALA A 83 -18.69 5.85 -5.64
C ALA A 83 -19.62 4.63 -5.56
N GLU A 84 -19.86 4.10 -4.35
CA GLU A 84 -20.80 3.00 -4.13
C GLU A 84 -22.25 3.41 -4.46
N LEU A 85 -22.65 4.64 -4.09
CA LEU A 85 -23.96 5.20 -4.44
C LEU A 85 -24.11 5.40 -5.95
N ILE A 86 -23.08 5.93 -6.64
CA ILE A 86 -23.09 6.07 -8.10
C ILE A 86 -23.22 4.70 -8.75
N HIS A 87 -22.44 3.71 -8.34
CA HIS A 87 -22.53 2.37 -8.91
C HIS A 87 -23.91 1.73 -8.69
N ARG A 88 -24.51 1.93 -7.51
CA ARG A 88 -25.83 1.36 -7.17
C ARG A 88 -26.98 2.04 -7.91
N HIS A 89 -26.95 3.36 -8.04
CA HIS A 89 -28.10 4.15 -8.48
C HIS A 89 -27.95 4.73 -9.89
N ALA A 90 -26.73 4.91 -10.38
CA ALA A 90 -26.44 5.52 -11.67
C ALA A 90 -25.14 4.96 -12.30
N PRO A 91 -25.06 3.65 -12.59
CA PRO A 91 -23.82 3.03 -13.08
C PRO A 91 -23.35 3.59 -14.43
N GLY A 92 -24.26 4.16 -15.24
CA GLY A 92 -23.92 4.85 -16.50
C GLY A 92 -23.13 6.14 -16.29
N LEU A 93 -23.28 6.80 -15.14
CA LEU A 93 -22.67 8.11 -14.87
C LEU A 93 -21.14 8.06 -14.91
N LEU A 94 -20.53 6.96 -14.49
CA LEU A 94 -19.07 6.77 -14.54
C LEU A 94 -18.53 6.59 -15.96
N LYS A 95 -19.39 6.18 -16.90
CA LYS A 95 -19.06 6.04 -18.32
C LYS A 95 -19.36 7.30 -19.12
N GLU A 96 -20.39 8.05 -18.70
CA GLU A 96 -20.86 9.25 -19.38
C GLU A 96 -20.08 10.51 -18.97
N ALA A 97 -19.63 10.58 -17.72
CA ALA A 97 -18.83 11.69 -17.20
C ALA A 97 -17.35 11.37 -17.32
N ASP A 98 -16.77 11.64 -18.50
CA ASP A 98 -15.34 11.54 -18.76
C ASP A 98 -14.55 12.28 -17.66
N GLY A 99 -13.79 11.53 -16.89
CA GLY A 99 -12.95 12.05 -15.81
C GLY A 99 -13.53 11.92 -14.40
N LEU A 100 -14.80 11.59 -14.19
CA LEU A 100 -15.35 11.41 -12.83
C LEU A 100 -14.67 10.24 -12.09
N ALA A 101 -14.50 9.10 -12.76
CA ALA A 101 -13.76 7.97 -12.22
C ALA A 101 -12.28 8.32 -11.93
N GLN A 102 -11.65 9.10 -12.82
CA GLN A 102 -10.27 9.56 -12.63
C GLN A 102 -10.14 10.55 -11.46
N LEU A 103 -11.13 11.42 -11.24
CA LEU A 103 -11.18 12.37 -10.14
C LEU A 103 -11.34 11.65 -8.79
N LEU A 104 -12.26 10.69 -8.72
CA LEU A 104 -12.44 9.86 -7.53
C LEU A 104 -11.18 9.04 -7.23
N HIS A 105 -10.56 8.46 -8.26
CA HIS A 105 -9.30 7.73 -8.13
C HIS A 105 -8.16 8.64 -7.67
N GLY A 106 -7.98 9.80 -8.32
CA GLY A 106 -6.92 10.75 -7.98
C GLY A 106 -7.07 11.32 -6.57
N ASN A 107 -8.30 11.54 -6.11
CA ASN A 107 -8.57 11.97 -4.73
C ASN A 107 -8.23 10.84 -3.74
N ASP A 108 -8.60 9.60 -4.04
CA ASP A 108 -8.27 8.43 -3.21
C ASP A 108 -6.76 8.20 -3.12
N ASP A 109 -6.05 8.23 -4.25
CA ASP A 109 -4.60 8.12 -4.33
C ASP A 109 -3.89 9.22 -3.55
N PHE A 110 -4.32 10.47 -3.70
CA PHE A 110 -3.75 11.60 -2.98
C PHE A 110 -3.94 11.44 -1.47
N LEU A 111 -5.15 11.09 -1.03
CA LEU A 111 -5.48 10.88 0.37
C LEU A 111 -4.71 9.68 0.95
N ASN A 112 -4.56 8.60 0.19
CA ASN A 112 -3.77 7.43 0.57
C ASN A 112 -2.28 7.80 0.73
N ARG A 113 -1.69 8.54 -0.22
CA ARG A 113 -0.29 9.00 -0.11
C ARG A 113 -0.08 9.95 1.05
N LEU A 114 -1.01 10.89 1.29
CA LEU A 114 -0.96 11.80 2.42
C LEU A 114 -1.05 11.04 3.75
N PHE A 115 -1.90 10.01 3.79
CA PHE A 115 -2.04 9.12 4.93
C PHE A 115 -0.77 8.28 5.16
N ASP A 116 -0.16 7.73 4.11
CA ASP A 116 1.09 6.97 4.21
C ASP A 116 2.26 7.85 4.68
N ALA A 117 2.38 9.07 4.16
CA ALA A 117 3.38 10.04 4.60
C ALA A 117 3.21 10.41 6.08
N TYR A 118 1.96 10.57 6.52
CA TYR A 118 1.64 10.80 7.93
C TYR A 118 2.00 9.59 8.81
N VAL A 119 1.65 8.38 8.38
CA VAL A 119 1.94 7.14 9.11
C VAL A 119 3.44 6.87 9.19
N ALA A 120 4.22 7.20 8.15
CA ALA A 120 5.67 7.07 8.18
C ALA A 120 6.31 8.02 9.22
N ALA A 121 5.67 9.14 9.53
CA ALA A 121 6.11 10.09 10.54
C ALA A 121 5.66 9.69 11.97
N ASP A 122 4.57 8.94 12.10
CA ASP A 122 3.94 8.60 13.38
C ASP A 122 4.29 7.16 13.82
N GLN A 123 5.20 7.04 14.79
CA GLN A 123 5.67 5.75 15.32
C GLN A 123 4.62 5.02 16.20
N ASP A 124 3.42 5.59 16.37
CA ASP A 124 2.46 5.11 17.35
C ASP A 124 1.51 4.00 16.83
N THR A 125 1.22 3.07 17.73
CA THR A 125 0.37 1.89 17.54
C THR A 125 -1.11 2.23 17.28
N GLY A 126 -1.60 3.39 17.75
CA GLY A 126 -2.96 3.86 17.49
C GLY A 126 -3.25 4.11 16.01
N GLY A 127 -2.23 4.51 15.23
CA GLY A 127 -2.32 4.64 13.79
C GLY A 127 -2.65 3.31 13.08
N MET A 128 -2.37 2.15 13.68
CA MET A 128 -2.68 0.84 13.08
C MET A 128 -4.17 0.50 13.01
N GLN A 129 -4.99 1.00 13.93
CA GLN A 129 -6.44 0.78 13.87
C GLN A 129 -7.09 1.67 12.81
N ALA A 130 -6.62 2.93 12.68
CA ALA A 130 -6.98 3.79 11.56
C ALA A 130 -6.49 3.22 10.22
N ARG A 131 -5.28 2.62 10.16
CA ARG A 131 -4.76 1.84 9.00
C ARG A 131 -5.75 0.76 8.56
N ALA A 132 -6.36 0.03 9.50
CA ALA A 132 -7.27 -1.08 9.19
C ALA A 132 -8.69 -0.62 8.81
N ALA A 133 -9.13 0.53 9.30
CA ALA A 133 -10.42 1.12 8.98
C ALA A 133 -10.41 1.80 7.60
N ALA A 134 -9.33 2.53 7.26
CA ALA A 134 -9.17 3.18 5.96
C ALA A 134 -8.87 2.19 4.83
N ARG A 135 -8.15 1.08 5.10
CA ARG A 135 -7.80 0.05 4.10
C ARG A 135 -8.89 -1.03 3.84
N ARG A 136 -10.09 -0.93 4.41
CA ARG A 136 -11.18 -1.92 4.19
C ARG A 136 -12.15 -1.44 3.10
N PRO A 137 -12.66 -2.32 2.21
CA PRO A 137 -11.86 -3.06 1.24
C PRO A 137 -12.28 -2.84 -0.24
N ALA A 138 -11.36 -3.23 -1.12
CA ALA A 138 -11.36 -3.29 -2.59
C ALA A 138 -12.49 -4.11 -3.28
N GLY A 139 -13.59 -4.48 -2.60
CA GLY A 139 -14.65 -5.29 -3.23
C GLY A 139 -15.48 -4.47 -4.23
N VAL A 140 -16.45 -3.71 -3.71
CA VAL A 140 -17.32 -2.89 -4.57
C VAL A 140 -16.54 -1.77 -5.26
N TYR A 141 -15.54 -1.20 -4.59
CA TYR A 141 -14.78 -0.04 -5.08
C TYR A 141 -13.81 -0.38 -6.22
N ALA A 142 -13.17 -1.56 -6.21
CA ALA A 142 -12.40 -2.02 -7.37
C ALA A 142 -13.34 -2.40 -8.52
N ASP A 143 -14.49 -3.03 -8.23
CA ASP A 143 -15.51 -3.31 -9.23
C ASP A 143 -16.05 -2.00 -9.87
N VAL A 144 -16.12 -0.88 -9.12
CA VAL A 144 -16.50 0.46 -9.62
C VAL A 144 -15.45 1.03 -10.58
N PHE A 145 -14.16 1.02 -10.20
CA PHE A 145 -13.10 1.52 -11.08
C PHE A 145 -12.88 0.61 -12.29
N GLU A 146 -13.00 -0.71 -12.13
CA GLU A 146 -12.93 -1.68 -13.23
C GLU A 146 -14.07 -1.45 -14.23
N ALA A 147 -15.30 -1.20 -13.76
CA ALA A 147 -16.43 -0.85 -14.63
C ALA A 147 -16.23 0.47 -15.38
N ALA A 148 -15.36 1.35 -14.85
CA ALA A 148 -14.96 2.61 -15.46
C ALA A 148 -13.63 2.54 -16.25
N GLY A 149 -13.00 1.36 -16.34
CA GLY A 149 -11.72 1.18 -17.04
C GLY A 149 -10.51 1.82 -16.36
N VAL A 150 -10.60 2.07 -15.05
CA VAL A 150 -9.52 2.64 -14.23
C VAL A 150 -8.94 1.54 -13.32
N ALA A 151 -7.62 1.49 -13.19
CA ALA A 151 -6.92 0.56 -12.30
C ALA A 151 -7.33 0.78 -10.83
N ALA A 152 -7.27 -0.26 -10.00
CA ALA A 152 -7.61 -0.11 -8.58
C ALA A 152 -6.43 0.50 -7.79
N PRO A 153 -6.68 1.33 -6.76
CA PRO A 153 -5.64 1.88 -5.90
C PRO A 153 -4.76 0.79 -5.28
N GLY A 154 -3.43 0.91 -5.42
CA GLY A 154 -2.46 -0.09 -4.96
C GLY A 154 -2.12 -1.20 -5.96
N ALA A 155 -2.69 -1.16 -7.16
CA ALA A 155 -2.28 -2.04 -8.25
C ALA A 155 -0.88 -1.67 -8.79
N VAL A 156 -0.09 -2.69 -9.13
CA VAL A 156 1.12 -2.50 -9.93
C VAL A 156 0.71 -2.56 -11.40
N VAL A 157 0.68 -1.40 -12.04
CA VAL A 157 0.29 -1.27 -13.44
C VAL A 157 1.54 -1.36 -14.33
N GLY A 158 1.60 -2.42 -15.14
CA GLY A 158 2.52 -2.56 -16.25
C GLY A 158 1.93 -2.05 -17.56
N LYS A 159 2.63 -2.24 -18.68
CA LYS A 159 2.14 -1.83 -20.00
C LYS A 159 1.02 -2.75 -20.48
N TYR A 160 1.20 -4.05 -20.30
CA TYR A 160 0.29 -5.09 -20.80
C TYR A 160 -0.61 -5.66 -19.72
N PHE A 161 -0.16 -5.61 -18.46
CA PHE A 161 -0.88 -6.21 -17.35
C PHE A 161 -1.00 -5.28 -16.15
N GLU A 162 -2.11 -5.42 -15.44
CA GLU A 162 -2.31 -4.86 -14.11
C GLU A 162 -2.25 -6.01 -13.09
N LEU A 163 -1.53 -5.78 -12.00
CA LEU A 163 -1.41 -6.70 -10.87
C LEU A 163 -2.07 -6.08 -9.63
N ALA A 164 -3.06 -6.76 -9.06
CA ALA A 164 -3.74 -6.34 -7.84
C ALA A 164 -3.87 -7.49 -6.85
N LEU A 165 -4.20 -7.17 -5.60
CA LEU A 165 -4.56 -8.15 -4.58
C LEU A 165 -6.05 -8.00 -4.26
N GLU A 166 -6.83 -9.05 -4.50
CA GLU A 166 -8.26 -9.06 -4.24
C GLU A 166 -8.64 -10.27 -3.39
N ALA A 167 -9.22 -10.02 -2.21
CA ALA A 167 -9.70 -11.07 -1.31
C ALA A 167 -8.65 -12.18 -1.04
N GLY A 168 -7.38 -11.81 -0.89
CA GLY A 168 -6.27 -12.76 -0.66
C GLY A 168 -5.78 -13.53 -1.89
N LEU A 169 -6.22 -13.13 -3.08
CA LEU A 169 -5.76 -13.68 -4.36
C LEU A 169 -5.01 -12.62 -5.15
N ILE A 170 -3.96 -13.05 -5.84
CA ILE A 170 -3.26 -12.20 -6.80
C ILE A 170 -4.05 -12.17 -8.09
N MET A 171 -4.49 -10.99 -8.50
CA MET A 171 -5.23 -10.75 -9.73
C MET A 171 -4.29 -10.19 -10.78
N ILE A 172 -4.26 -10.81 -11.96
CA ILE A 172 -3.52 -10.33 -13.12
C ILE A 172 -4.52 -10.09 -14.24
N ARG A 173 -4.62 -8.86 -14.72
CA ARG A 173 -5.61 -8.45 -15.74
C ARG A 173 -4.88 -7.90 -16.95
N ALA A 174 -5.28 -8.29 -18.16
CA ALA A 174 -4.74 -7.71 -19.38
C ALA A 174 -5.31 -6.31 -19.61
N THR A 175 -4.47 -5.36 -20.04
CA THR A 175 -4.87 -3.97 -20.33
C THR A 175 -5.49 -3.78 -21.72
N GLY A 176 -5.54 -4.82 -22.55
CA GLY A 176 -5.97 -4.73 -23.95
C GLY A 176 -4.86 -4.35 -24.94
N GLN A 177 -3.70 -3.90 -24.46
CA GLN A 177 -2.61 -3.49 -25.34
C GLN A 177 -2.04 -4.67 -26.13
N GLN A 178 -1.74 -4.42 -27.42
CA GLN A 178 -1.23 -5.43 -28.37
C GLN A 178 -2.10 -6.70 -28.46
N GLY A 179 -3.41 -6.58 -28.20
CA GLY A 179 -4.34 -7.72 -28.23
C GLY A 179 -4.25 -8.62 -26.99
N CYS A 180 -3.49 -8.24 -25.95
CA CYS A 180 -3.50 -8.94 -24.68
C CYS A 180 -4.91 -8.92 -24.09
N SER A 181 -5.43 -10.06 -23.65
CA SER A 181 -6.80 -10.14 -23.12
C SER A 181 -6.95 -11.21 -22.04
N GLY A 182 -7.99 -11.08 -21.23
CA GLY A 182 -8.33 -12.04 -20.17
C GLY A 182 -7.86 -11.61 -18.78
N LYS A 183 -7.95 -12.55 -17.84
CA LYS A 183 -7.61 -12.36 -16.43
C LYS A 183 -7.22 -13.67 -15.76
N LEU A 184 -6.31 -13.60 -14.81
CA LEU A 184 -5.97 -14.68 -13.88
C LEU A 184 -6.24 -14.25 -12.45
N SER A 185 -6.64 -15.21 -11.63
CA SER A 185 -6.63 -15.13 -10.19
C SER A 185 -5.77 -16.27 -9.66
N LEU A 186 -4.77 -15.92 -8.86
CA LEU A 186 -3.74 -16.84 -8.38
C LEU A 186 -3.85 -16.96 -6.87
N ALA A 187 -4.10 -18.19 -6.41
CA ALA A 187 -4.00 -18.53 -5.01
C ALA A 187 -2.53 -18.45 -4.55
N ARG A 188 -2.32 -18.07 -3.30
CA ARG A 188 -0.98 -17.95 -2.70
C ARG A 188 -0.11 -19.18 -2.94
N ARG A 189 -0.68 -20.37 -2.75
CA ARG A 189 0.02 -21.65 -2.91
C ARG A 189 0.40 -22.00 -4.35
N ASP A 190 -0.28 -21.42 -5.34
CA ASP A 190 -0.01 -21.67 -6.75
C ASP A 190 1.00 -20.68 -7.34
N LEU A 191 1.29 -19.58 -6.65
CA LEU A 191 2.05 -18.46 -7.19
C LEU A 191 3.45 -18.87 -7.68
N GLU A 192 4.22 -19.58 -6.86
CA GLU A 192 5.57 -19.98 -7.23
C GLU A 192 5.56 -20.93 -8.43
N ARG A 193 4.68 -21.92 -8.39
CA ARG A 193 4.53 -22.89 -9.47
C ARG A 193 4.06 -22.21 -10.76
N PHE A 194 3.13 -21.25 -10.69
CA PHE A 194 2.71 -20.44 -11.83
C PHE A 194 3.89 -19.73 -12.52
N PHE A 195 4.74 -19.03 -11.76
CA PHE A 195 5.88 -18.32 -12.35
C PHE A 195 6.96 -19.28 -12.88
N ASN A 196 7.08 -20.49 -12.32
CA ASN A 196 7.93 -21.53 -12.86
C ASN A 196 7.35 -22.08 -14.18
N ASP A 197 6.04 -22.27 -14.27
CA ASP A 197 5.35 -22.72 -15.48
C ASP A 197 5.51 -21.70 -16.63
N LEU A 198 5.54 -20.39 -16.34
CA LEU A 198 5.84 -19.35 -17.33
C LEU A 198 7.26 -19.41 -17.90
N ALA A 199 8.21 -19.97 -17.15
CA ALA A 199 9.59 -20.15 -17.61
C ALA A 199 9.76 -21.34 -18.55
N ALA A 200 8.79 -22.25 -18.60
CA ALA A 200 8.81 -23.40 -19.48
C ALA A 200 8.59 -23.03 -20.95
N LYS A 201 8.92 -23.95 -21.85
CA LYS A 201 8.59 -23.81 -23.28
C LYS A 201 7.07 -23.91 -23.46
N PRO A 202 6.46 -23.10 -24.34
CA PRO A 202 5.05 -23.23 -24.67
C PRO A 202 4.73 -24.63 -25.19
N ARG A 203 3.64 -25.23 -24.70
CA ARG A 203 3.10 -26.51 -25.18
C ARG A 203 1.98 -26.31 -26.20
N SER A 204 1.64 -27.34 -26.97
CA SER A 204 0.44 -27.33 -27.81
C SER A 204 -0.82 -27.35 -26.93
N LEU A 205 -1.79 -26.48 -27.21
CA LEU A 205 -3.08 -26.52 -26.51
C LEU A 205 -3.93 -27.71 -26.99
N ARG A 206 -3.86 -28.05 -28.28
CA ARG A 206 -4.54 -29.20 -28.89
C ARG A 206 -4.13 -30.50 -28.21
N GLU A 207 -2.82 -30.74 -28.08
CA GLU A 207 -2.30 -31.96 -27.44
C GLU A 207 -2.77 -32.10 -25.99
N GLU A 208 -2.77 -31.00 -25.23
CA GLU A 208 -3.20 -31.02 -23.83
C GLU A 208 -4.71 -31.30 -23.70
N GLN A 209 -5.54 -30.74 -24.59
CA GLN A 209 -6.98 -31.01 -24.61
C GLN A 209 -7.28 -32.47 -24.95
N VAL A 210 -6.55 -33.07 -25.90
CA VAL A 210 -6.68 -34.49 -26.24
C VAL A 210 -6.29 -35.38 -25.06
N ALA A 211 -5.32 -34.98 -24.26
CA ALA A 211 -4.89 -35.72 -23.08
C ALA A 211 -5.89 -35.65 -21.90
N ALA A 212 -6.94 -34.82 -21.99
CA ALA A 212 -7.91 -34.57 -20.93
C ALA A 212 -7.28 -34.16 -19.57
N VAL A 213 -6.08 -33.58 -19.62
CA VAL A 213 -5.37 -33.08 -18.44
C VAL A 213 -5.84 -31.64 -18.16
N PRO A 214 -6.07 -31.25 -16.89
CA PRO A 214 -6.37 -29.87 -16.55
C PRO A 214 -5.30 -28.93 -17.08
N CYS A 215 -5.67 -28.04 -18.00
CA CYS A 215 -4.75 -27.10 -18.62
C CYS A 215 -4.15 -26.18 -17.54
N ARG A 216 -2.83 -26.24 -17.39
CA ARG A 216 -2.04 -25.44 -16.46
C ARG A 216 -0.71 -25.06 -17.10
N GLY A 217 -0.47 -23.77 -17.29
CA GLY A 217 0.83 -23.24 -17.71
C GLY A 217 0.74 -22.45 -19.01
N LEU A 218 1.84 -22.45 -19.77
CA LEU A 218 1.99 -21.70 -21.00
C LEU A 218 1.76 -22.59 -22.23
N TYR A 219 0.85 -22.16 -23.08
CA TYR A 219 0.40 -22.89 -24.27
C TYR A 219 0.45 -22.00 -25.51
N ARG A 220 0.64 -22.61 -26.67
CA ARG A 220 0.38 -22.04 -27.98
C ARG A 220 -1.02 -22.48 -28.40
N VAL A 221 -1.88 -21.52 -28.76
CA VAL A 221 -3.20 -21.84 -29.30
C VAL A 221 -3.03 -22.38 -30.72
N ASP A 222 -3.28 -23.67 -30.91
CA ASP A 222 -3.13 -24.38 -32.17
C ASP A 222 -4.39 -25.20 -32.48
N LEU A 223 -5.56 -24.66 -32.11
CA LEU A 223 -6.87 -25.24 -32.40
C LEU A 223 -7.41 -24.67 -33.72
N ASP A 224 -7.77 -25.55 -34.65
CA ASP A 224 -8.32 -25.15 -35.94
C ASP A 224 -9.62 -24.34 -35.73
N GLY A 225 -9.69 -23.16 -36.34
CA GLY A 225 -10.84 -22.27 -36.26
C GLY A 225 -10.91 -21.36 -35.02
N ASP A 226 -9.97 -21.44 -34.07
CA ASP A 226 -9.88 -20.43 -33.00
C ASP A 226 -9.34 -19.11 -33.57
N ALA A 227 -10.05 -18.01 -33.32
CA ALA A 227 -9.63 -16.67 -33.77
C ALA A 227 -8.27 -16.21 -33.20
N ARG A 228 -7.78 -16.89 -32.16
CA ARG A 228 -6.51 -16.62 -31.47
C ARG A 228 -5.45 -17.66 -31.83
N ILE A 229 -5.62 -18.40 -32.92
CA ILE A 229 -4.62 -19.34 -33.41
C ILE A 229 -3.24 -18.66 -33.53
N GLY A 230 -2.22 -19.34 -33.06
CA GLY A 230 -0.86 -18.84 -32.98
C GLY A 230 -0.55 -17.99 -31.75
N GLN A 231 -1.52 -17.51 -30.96
CA GLN A 231 -1.23 -16.71 -29.75
C GLN A 231 -0.74 -17.57 -28.59
N LEU A 232 0.07 -17.00 -27.70
CA LEU A 232 0.34 -17.62 -26.39
C LEU A 232 -0.84 -17.42 -25.43
N LEU A 233 -1.23 -18.52 -24.79
CA LEU A 233 -2.23 -18.63 -23.74
C LEU A 233 -1.55 -19.05 -22.44
N VAL A 234 -1.85 -18.35 -21.36
CA VAL A 234 -1.56 -18.77 -20.00
C VAL A 234 -2.86 -19.18 -19.33
N GLU A 235 -2.94 -20.42 -18.86
CA GLU A 235 -4.12 -20.94 -18.17
C GLU A 235 -3.73 -21.52 -16.80
N VAL A 236 -4.59 -21.30 -15.81
CA VAL A 236 -4.41 -21.88 -14.47
C VAL A 236 -5.70 -22.54 -13.99
N PRO A 237 -5.63 -23.78 -13.47
CA PRO A 237 -6.80 -24.49 -12.95
C PRO A 237 -7.02 -24.19 -11.46
N ALA A 238 -8.19 -24.61 -10.96
CA ALA A 238 -8.60 -24.50 -9.56
C ALA A 238 -7.50 -25.01 -8.60
N PRO A 239 -7.23 -24.31 -7.48
CA PRO A 239 -8.02 -23.21 -6.88
C PRO A 239 -7.74 -21.82 -7.46
N SER A 240 -6.68 -21.69 -8.26
CA SER A 240 -6.48 -20.52 -9.11
C SER A 240 -7.46 -20.60 -10.29
N GLN A 241 -7.70 -19.53 -11.01
CA GLN A 241 -8.57 -19.63 -12.18
C GLN A 241 -8.32 -18.51 -13.16
N GLY A 242 -8.56 -18.81 -14.43
CA GLY A 242 -8.59 -17.84 -15.50
C GLY A 242 -7.64 -18.17 -16.63
N ARG A 243 -7.62 -17.25 -17.59
CA ARG A 243 -6.87 -17.36 -18.84
C ARG A 243 -6.37 -15.97 -19.22
N LEU A 244 -5.11 -15.90 -19.67
CA LEU A 244 -4.53 -14.70 -20.27
C LEU A 244 -4.00 -15.04 -21.66
N TYR A 245 -4.39 -14.24 -22.64
CA TYR A 245 -3.84 -14.26 -23.98
C TYR A 245 -2.79 -13.15 -24.08
N LEU A 246 -1.63 -13.47 -24.62
CA LEU A 246 -0.46 -12.58 -24.69
C LEU A 246 -0.43 -11.75 -25.98
N GLY A 247 -1.54 -11.69 -26.72
CA GLY A 247 -1.72 -10.82 -27.87
C GLY A 247 -1.07 -11.35 -29.15
N ASP A 248 -0.58 -10.42 -29.98
CA ASP A 248 0.01 -10.71 -31.29
C ASP A 248 1.23 -11.67 -31.17
N PRO A 249 1.26 -12.80 -31.90
CA PRO A 249 2.37 -13.75 -31.90
C PRO A 249 3.74 -13.14 -32.23
N LEU A 250 3.78 -12.04 -32.98
CA LEU A 250 5.02 -11.35 -33.33
C LEU A 250 5.60 -10.53 -32.16
N GLN A 251 4.77 -10.15 -31.19
CA GLN A 251 5.13 -9.23 -30.10
C GLN A 251 4.98 -9.83 -28.70
N GLU A 252 4.38 -11.01 -28.57
CA GLU A 252 4.08 -11.70 -27.31
C GLU A 252 5.27 -11.90 -26.33
N GLN A 253 6.51 -11.80 -26.81
CA GLN A 253 7.70 -11.89 -25.96
C GLN A 253 7.80 -10.72 -24.97
N GLU A 254 7.32 -9.53 -25.34
CA GLU A 254 7.30 -8.37 -24.46
C GLU A 254 6.27 -8.54 -23.32
N PRO A 255 4.98 -8.83 -23.60
CA PRO A 255 4.01 -9.21 -22.58
C PRO A 255 4.50 -10.35 -21.68
N LEU A 256 5.06 -11.42 -22.25
CA LEU A 256 5.54 -12.55 -21.45
C LEU A 256 6.67 -12.15 -20.49
N ARG A 257 7.59 -11.27 -20.93
CA ARG A 257 8.66 -10.74 -20.08
C ARG A 257 8.12 -9.87 -18.95
N GLU A 258 7.17 -9.00 -19.25
CA GLU A 258 6.50 -8.17 -18.25
C GLU A 258 5.79 -9.04 -17.21
N LEU A 259 5.00 -10.03 -17.67
CA LEU A 259 4.30 -10.95 -16.79
C LEU A 259 5.28 -11.69 -15.85
N LYS A 260 6.43 -12.15 -16.35
CA LYS A 260 7.48 -12.77 -15.53
C LYS A 260 8.06 -11.82 -14.48
N SER A 261 8.13 -10.53 -14.76
CA SER A 261 8.66 -9.52 -13.83
C SER A 261 7.77 -9.34 -12.58
N PHE A 262 6.48 -9.66 -12.69
CA PHE A 262 5.52 -9.57 -11.59
C PHE A 262 5.72 -10.59 -10.48
N ARG A 263 6.65 -11.56 -10.64
CA ARG A 263 6.95 -12.55 -9.58
C ARG A 263 7.24 -11.89 -8.24
N ARG A 264 8.15 -10.91 -8.22
CA ARG A 264 8.56 -10.22 -6.98
C ARG A 264 7.44 -9.34 -6.42
N SER A 265 6.74 -8.60 -7.29
CA SER A 265 5.64 -7.74 -6.89
C SER A 265 4.49 -8.54 -6.28
N SER A 266 4.14 -9.68 -6.88
CA SER A 266 3.09 -10.58 -6.38
C SER A 266 3.42 -11.16 -5.00
N GLN A 267 4.68 -11.56 -4.80
CA GLN A 267 5.15 -12.04 -3.50
C GLN A 267 5.07 -10.96 -2.43
N ARG A 268 5.51 -9.73 -2.74
CA ARG A 268 5.42 -8.59 -1.82
C ARG A 268 3.98 -8.28 -1.43
N LEU A 269 3.06 -8.24 -2.39
CA LEU A 269 1.64 -8.00 -2.11
C LEU A 269 1.06 -9.03 -1.12
N LEU A 270 1.39 -10.31 -1.29
CA LEU A 270 0.94 -11.37 -0.37
C LEU A 270 1.64 -11.33 1.00
N GLU A 271 2.92 -10.94 1.04
CA GLU A 271 3.65 -10.75 2.29
C GLU A 271 3.10 -9.58 3.11
N ASP A 272 2.81 -8.47 2.44
CA ASP A 272 2.20 -7.28 3.04
C ASP A 272 0.80 -7.60 3.56
N GLU A 273 0.01 -8.39 2.81
CA GLU A 273 -1.27 -8.90 3.29
C GLU A 273 -1.10 -9.81 4.50
N ALA A 274 -0.14 -10.73 4.49
CA ALA A 274 0.08 -11.66 5.60
C ALA A 274 0.50 -10.93 6.88
N ARG A 275 1.29 -9.85 6.75
CA ARG A 275 1.71 -8.98 7.86
C ARG A 275 0.59 -8.06 8.34
N SER A 276 -0.37 -7.75 7.46
CA SER A 276 -1.46 -6.85 7.79
C SER A 276 -2.48 -7.47 8.76
N THR A 277 -3.27 -6.62 9.41
CA THR A 277 -4.39 -7.01 10.29
C THR A 277 -5.53 -7.71 9.53
N THR A 278 -5.38 -7.98 8.23
CA THR A 278 -6.41 -8.51 7.33
C THR A 278 -6.89 -9.90 7.72
N ARG A 279 -6.01 -10.80 8.18
CA ARG A 279 -6.45 -12.11 8.73
C ARG A 279 -7.31 -11.95 9.98
N ARG A 280 -6.91 -11.08 10.91
CA ARG A 280 -7.72 -10.78 12.12
C ARG A 280 -9.07 -10.16 11.74
N ALA A 281 -9.07 -9.29 10.72
CA ALA A 281 -10.29 -8.69 10.17
C ALA A 281 -11.21 -9.74 9.52
N ALA A 282 -10.66 -10.68 8.75
CA ALA A 282 -11.38 -11.80 8.14
C ALA A 282 -12.03 -12.67 9.22
N THR A 283 -11.27 -13.04 10.25
CA THR A 283 -11.80 -13.81 11.40
C THR A 283 -12.93 -13.06 12.11
N GLN A 284 -12.79 -11.74 12.31
CA GLN A 284 -13.84 -10.94 12.92
C GLN A 284 -15.11 -10.90 12.04
N ARG A 285 -14.96 -10.73 10.73
CA ARG A 285 -16.09 -10.77 9.78
C ARG A 285 -16.76 -12.14 9.76
N ALA A 286 -15.98 -13.22 9.72
CA ALA A 286 -16.48 -14.59 9.76
C ALA A 286 -17.32 -14.84 11.02
N ARG A 287 -16.87 -14.35 12.18
CA ARG A 287 -17.65 -14.43 13.44
C ARG A 287 -19.00 -13.72 13.35
N VAL A 288 -19.06 -12.55 12.71
CA VAL A 288 -20.32 -11.82 12.51
C VAL A 288 -21.24 -12.59 11.56
N LEU A 289 -20.72 -12.98 10.39
CA LEU A 289 -21.47 -13.74 9.39
C LEU A 289 -22.06 -15.02 10.00
N ARG A 290 -21.26 -15.79 10.76
CA ARG A 290 -21.70 -17.04 11.40
C ARG A 290 -22.69 -16.86 12.55
N ARG A 291 -22.73 -15.70 13.20
CA ARG A 291 -23.72 -15.41 14.26
C ARG A 291 -25.09 -15.08 13.67
N GLU A 292 -25.13 -14.36 12.56
CA GLU A 292 -26.37 -13.83 11.98
C GLU A 292 -26.99 -14.75 10.92
N ALA A 293 -26.21 -15.62 10.30
CA ALA A 293 -26.70 -16.60 9.34
C ALA A 293 -26.42 -18.02 9.82
N LEU A 294 -27.34 -18.96 9.52
CA LEU A 294 -27.24 -20.42 9.73
C LEU A 294 -26.08 -21.04 8.91
N LEU A 295 -24.87 -20.50 9.04
CA LEU A 295 -23.69 -20.77 8.24
C LEU A 295 -22.83 -21.84 8.92
N GLY A 296 -23.20 -23.10 8.74
CA GLY A 296 -22.33 -24.23 9.11
C GLY A 296 -21.05 -24.33 8.27
N HIS A 297 -20.95 -23.60 7.14
CA HIS A 297 -19.95 -23.87 6.11
C HIS A 297 -18.93 -22.74 5.87
N VAL A 298 -19.01 -21.59 6.56
CA VAL A 298 -17.97 -20.55 6.47
C VAL A 298 -16.85 -20.87 7.46
N PRO A 299 -15.58 -20.96 7.03
CA PRO A 299 -14.43 -21.21 7.92
C PRO A 299 -14.35 -20.22 9.09
N GLU A 300 -13.82 -20.66 10.24
CA GLU A 300 -13.75 -19.84 11.47
C GLU A 300 -12.87 -18.61 11.32
N ASP A 301 -11.79 -18.75 10.56
CA ASP A 301 -10.84 -17.69 10.26
C ASP A 301 -11.28 -16.78 9.09
N GLY A 302 -12.36 -17.16 8.39
CA GLY A 302 -12.87 -16.46 7.21
C GLY A 302 -12.09 -16.75 5.93
N LEU A 303 -11.15 -17.70 5.94
CA LEU A 303 -10.31 -18.01 4.79
C LEU A 303 -10.67 -19.36 4.17
N CYS A 304 -10.66 -19.44 2.85
CA CYS A 304 -10.86 -20.72 2.18
C CYS A 304 -9.69 -21.66 2.45
N VAL A 305 -9.95 -22.88 2.92
CA VAL A 305 -8.91 -23.91 3.14
C VAL A 305 -8.17 -24.28 1.84
N LYS A 306 -8.83 -24.14 0.68
CA LYS A 306 -8.21 -24.42 -0.63
C LYS A 306 -7.44 -23.20 -1.16
N CYS A 307 -8.09 -22.07 -1.45
CA CYS A 307 -7.38 -20.95 -2.08
C CYS A 307 -6.65 -20.01 -1.10
N GLU A 308 -6.87 -20.16 0.21
CA GLU A 308 -6.44 -19.24 1.27
C GLU A 308 -6.97 -17.81 1.15
N GLY A 309 -7.85 -17.56 0.18
CA GLY A 309 -8.50 -16.26 0.00
C GLY A 309 -9.56 -15.99 1.06
N ASP A 310 -9.74 -14.71 1.38
CA ASP A 310 -10.71 -14.22 2.34
C ASP A 310 -12.12 -14.23 1.75
N VAL A 311 -12.87 -15.28 2.06
CA VAL A 311 -14.20 -15.47 1.49
C VAL A 311 -15.23 -14.52 2.08
N THR A 312 -14.98 -13.97 3.27
CA THR A 312 -15.91 -13.05 3.93
C THR A 312 -16.14 -11.77 3.14
N MET A 313 -15.24 -11.47 2.22
CA MET A 313 -15.26 -10.29 1.35
C MET A 313 -16.27 -10.38 0.21
N ARG A 314 -16.69 -11.60 -0.17
CA ARG A 314 -17.65 -11.86 -1.25
C ARG A 314 -18.98 -12.42 -0.73
N LEU A 315 -19.10 -12.65 0.57
CA LEU A 315 -20.32 -13.16 1.21
C LEU A 315 -21.14 -12.04 1.80
N ARG A 316 -22.46 -12.13 1.64
CA ARG A 316 -23.45 -11.23 2.21
C ARG A 316 -24.20 -11.93 3.34
N LEU A 317 -24.79 -11.13 4.23
CA LEU A 317 -25.68 -11.64 5.27
C LEU A 317 -26.87 -12.36 4.63
N GLY A 318 -27.09 -13.62 5.04
CA GLY A 318 -28.13 -14.49 4.51
C GLY A 318 -27.69 -15.42 3.36
N ASP A 319 -26.49 -15.24 2.80
CA ASP A 319 -25.96 -16.17 1.80
C ASP A 319 -25.81 -17.58 2.42
N LYS A 320 -26.02 -18.62 1.60
CA LYS A 320 -25.81 -20.03 1.99
C LYS A 320 -24.84 -20.71 1.01
N PRO A 321 -23.57 -20.27 0.96
CA PRO A 321 -22.62 -20.78 -0.01
C PRO A 321 -22.33 -22.26 0.26
N LYS A 322 -22.51 -23.13 -0.75
CA LYS A 322 -22.08 -24.54 -0.71
C LYS A 322 -20.63 -24.73 -1.16
N SER A 323 -20.02 -23.67 -1.69
CA SER A 323 -18.65 -23.64 -2.18
C SER A 323 -18.01 -22.27 -1.92
N CYS A 324 -16.69 -22.24 -2.00
CA CYS A 324 -15.90 -21.02 -1.92
C CYS A 324 -16.27 -20.07 -3.08
N PRO A 325 -16.71 -18.83 -2.79
CA PRO A 325 -17.06 -17.87 -3.85
C PRO A 325 -15.84 -17.39 -4.64
N LEU A 326 -14.62 -17.65 -4.15
CA LEU A 326 -13.39 -17.24 -4.81
C LEU A 326 -12.84 -18.29 -5.78
N CYS A 327 -12.84 -19.57 -5.38
CA CYS A 327 -12.23 -20.64 -6.17
C CYS A 327 -13.18 -21.78 -6.57
N GLY A 328 -14.45 -21.70 -6.18
CA GLY A 328 -15.47 -22.69 -6.50
C GLY A 328 -15.38 -24.01 -5.71
N ALA A 329 -14.35 -24.23 -4.89
CA ALA A 329 -14.19 -25.47 -4.14
C ALA A 329 -15.32 -25.69 -3.12
N HIS A 330 -15.89 -26.90 -3.06
CA HIS A 330 -16.92 -27.23 -2.09
C HIS A 330 -16.39 -27.24 -0.65
N TRP A 331 -17.19 -26.77 0.30
CA TRP A 331 -16.82 -26.74 1.71
C TRP A 331 -16.74 -28.14 2.33
N SER A 332 -17.45 -29.11 1.76
CA SER A 332 -17.45 -30.52 2.18
C SER A 332 -16.19 -31.30 1.81
N ASP A 333 -15.34 -30.76 0.92
CA ASP A 333 -14.14 -31.44 0.42
C ASP A 333 -12.89 -31.12 1.28
N SER A 334 -13.12 -30.72 2.53
CA SER A 334 -12.12 -30.29 3.51
C SER A 334 -11.84 -31.39 4.52
#